data_AF-A0AAU9QEV8-F1
#
_entry.id   AF-A0AAU9QEV8-F1
#
_cell.length_a   1.000
_cell.length_b   1.000
_cell.length_c   1.000
_cell.angle_alpha   90.00
_cell.angle_beta   90.00
_cell.angle_gamma   90.00
#
_symmetry.space_group_name_H-M   'P 1'
#
loop_
_entity.id
_entity.type
_entity.pdbx_description
1 polymer ?
#
loop_
_entity_poly.entity_id
_entity_poly.type
_entity_poly.pdbx_seq_one_letter_code
_entity_poly.pdbx_strand_id
1 'polypeptide(L)'
;MFFESTKGNFFSLTMVIISLSGWITSVYLYNDLLRYQLRVSEGKIINAYNILASAFKRSISEDEIYSTVNDWVLKGDSAEVGSLTTMCDNNPSVLVKMSPAFTETSILRVCSTIKR
;
A
#
# COMPACT_ATOMS: atom_id res chain seq x y z
N MET A 1 41.22 35.32 -34.63
CA MET A 1 40.34 35.52 -33.45
C MET A 1 38.91 34.97 -33.63
N PHE A 2 38.68 34.00 -34.53
CA PHE A 2 37.35 33.44 -34.82
C PHE A 2 37.13 32.00 -34.31
N PHE A 3 38.17 31.34 -33.78
CA PHE A 3 38.10 29.94 -33.34
C PHE A 3 37.85 29.75 -31.84
N GLU A 4 37.94 30.80 -31.03
CA GLU A 4 37.77 30.74 -29.57
C GLU A 4 36.29 30.91 -29.14
N SER A 5 35.54 31.76 -29.85
CA SER A 5 34.12 32.02 -29.57
C SER A 5 33.22 30.79 -29.80
N THR A 6 33.54 29.97 -30.81
CA THR A 6 32.76 28.77 -31.17
C THR A 6 32.88 27.64 -30.15
N LYS A 7 34.03 27.49 -29.48
CA LYS A 7 34.25 26.47 -28.43
C LYS A 7 33.46 26.79 -27.16
N GLY A 8 33.36 28.06 -26.77
CA GLY A 8 32.57 28.50 -25.62
C GLY A 8 31.07 28.25 -25.80
N ASN A 9 30.55 28.51 -27.00
CA ASN A 9 29.14 28.26 -27.32
C ASN A 9 28.79 26.76 -27.34
N PHE A 10 29.67 25.89 -27.83
CA PHE A 10 29.43 24.44 -27.85
C PHE A 10 29.40 23.84 -26.44
N PHE A 11 30.34 24.23 -25.57
CA PHE A 11 30.38 23.75 -24.19
C PHE A 11 29.17 24.24 -23.38
N SER A 12 28.81 25.51 -23.54
CA SER A 12 27.62 26.11 -22.91
C SER A 12 26.33 25.40 -23.37
N LEU A 13 26.18 25.16 -24.68
CA LEU A 13 25.03 24.43 -25.23
C LEU A 13 24.95 23.00 -24.67
N THR A 14 26.09 22.31 -24.56
CA THR A 14 26.14 20.94 -24.03
C THR A 14 25.74 20.93 -22.54
N MET A 15 26.20 21.89 -21.75
CA MET A 15 25.80 22.03 -20.35
C MET A 15 24.31 22.33 -20.19
N VAL A 16 23.73 23.16 -21.07
CA VAL A 16 22.29 23.44 -21.08
C VAL A 16 21.50 22.17 -21.41
N ILE A 17 21.93 21.39 -22.42
CA ILE A 17 21.28 20.13 -22.80
C ILE A 17 21.34 19.10 -21.66
N ILE A 18 22.51 18.92 -21.04
CA ILE A 18 22.69 17.98 -19.91
C ILE A 18 21.84 18.41 -18.70
N SER A 19 21.78 19.71 -18.43
CA SER A 19 20.96 20.22 -17.33
C SER A 19 19.49 19.97 -17.60
N LEU A 20 18.99 20.31 -18.79
CA LEU A 20 17.61 20.08 -19.21
C LEU A 20 17.23 18.60 -19.23
N SER A 21 18.13 17.72 -19.68
CA SER A 21 17.87 16.28 -19.69
C SER A 21 17.71 15.75 -18.26
N GLY A 22 18.46 16.26 -17.29
CA GLY A 22 18.30 15.94 -15.87
C GLY A 22 16.90 16.26 -15.32
N TRP A 23 16.34 17.42 -15.68
CA TRP A 23 14.97 17.78 -15.29
C TRP A 23 13.93 16.87 -15.93
N ILE A 24 14.06 16.59 -17.23
CA ILE A 24 13.14 15.70 -17.96
C ILE A 24 13.18 14.28 -17.36
N THR A 25 14.37 13.73 -17.11
CA THR A 25 14.53 12.42 -16.48
C THR A 25 13.97 12.42 -15.06
N SER A 26 14.15 13.49 -14.29
CA SER A 26 13.61 13.59 -12.93
C SER A 26 12.08 13.58 -12.91
N VAL A 27 11.45 14.32 -13.82
CA VAL A 27 9.98 14.31 -13.97
C VAL A 27 9.49 12.92 -14.38
N TYR A 28 10.19 12.26 -15.30
CA TYR A 28 9.85 10.89 -15.70
C TYR A 28 9.93 9.91 -14.53
N LEU A 29 11.04 9.91 -13.79
CA LEU A 29 11.25 9.02 -12.63
C LEU A 29 10.24 9.30 -11.51
N TYR A 30 9.92 10.57 -11.27
CA TYR A 30 8.92 10.94 -10.27
C TYR A 30 7.54 10.40 -10.63
N ASN A 31 7.13 10.51 -11.90
CA ASN A 31 5.87 9.97 -12.37
C ASN A 31 5.83 8.43 -12.29
N ASP A 32 6.94 7.75 -12.60
CA ASP A 32 7.04 6.31 -12.45
C ASP A 32 6.96 5.88 -10.98
N LEU A 33 7.63 6.61 -10.09
CA LEU A 33 7.57 6.38 -8.64
C LEU A 33 6.14 6.51 -8.12
N LEU A 34 5.39 7.54 -8.53
CA LEU A 34 3.98 7.69 -8.15
C LEU A 34 3.13 6.49 -8.63
N ARG A 35 3.31 6.05 -9.88
CA ARG A 35 2.62 4.86 -10.41
C ARG A 35 3.01 3.58 -9.66
N TYR A 36 4.28 3.45 -9.30
CA TYR A 36 4.76 2.33 -8.50
C TYR A 36 4.13 2.34 -7.10
N GLN A 37 4.09 3.49 -6.43
CA GLN A 37 3.46 3.64 -5.12
C GLN A 37 1.97 3.27 -5.16
N LEU A 38 1.24 3.71 -6.19
CA LEU A 38 -0.16 3.31 -6.39
C LEU A 38 -0.31 1.79 -6.52
N ARG A 39 0.49 1.14 -7.38
CA ARG A 39 0.46 -0.32 -7.54
C ARG A 39 0.82 -1.06 -6.26
N VAL A 40 1.81 -0.58 -5.51
CA VAL A 40 2.18 -1.18 -4.21
C VAL A 40 1.05 -1.01 -3.21
N SER A 41 0.39 0.14 -3.18
CA SER A 41 -0.78 0.37 -2.31
C SER A 41 -1.93 -0.58 -2.65
N GLU A 42 -2.26 -0.73 -3.93
CA GLU A 42 -3.26 -1.70 -4.40
C GLU A 42 -2.86 -3.14 -4.03
N GLY A 43 -1.59 -3.49 -4.24
CA GLY A 43 -1.03 -4.79 -3.88
C GLY A 43 -1.11 -5.09 -2.38
N LYS A 44 -0.88 -4.08 -1.52
CA LYS A 44 -1.04 -4.21 -0.06
C LYS A 44 -2.48 -4.56 0.32
N ILE A 45 -3.46 -3.88 -0.30
CA ILE A 45 -4.89 -4.15 -0.06
C ILE A 45 -5.25 -5.57 -0.54
N ILE A 46 -4.82 -5.96 -1.75
CA ILE A 46 -5.09 -7.31 -2.28
C ILE A 46 -4.45 -8.39 -1.41
N ASN A 47 -3.21 -8.20 -0.96
CA ASN A 47 -2.52 -9.15 -0.10
C ASN A 47 -3.21 -9.29 1.26
N ALA A 48 -3.57 -8.15 1.88
CA ALA A 48 -4.31 -8.14 3.13
C ALA A 48 -5.66 -8.87 2.99
N TYR A 49 -6.36 -8.66 1.86
CA TYR A 49 -7.61 -9.37 1.59
C TYR A 49 -7.38 -10.88 1.50
N ASN A 50 -6.36 -11.32 0.77
CA ASN A 50 -6.09 -12.75 0.58
C ASN A 50 -5.71 -13.46 1.89
N ILE A 51 -4.90 -12.82 2.74
CA ILE A 51 -4.52 -13.36 4.06
C ILE A 51 -5.78 -13.55 4.90
N LEU A 52 -6.61 -12.52 5.03
CA LEU A 52 -7.81 -12.58 5.87
C LEU A 52 -8.89 -13.50 5.30
N ALA A 53 -9.08 -13.50 3.97
CA ALA A 53 -10.01 -14.40 3.30
C ALA A 53 -9.60 -15.86 3.52
N SER A 54 -8.31 -16.17 3.50
CA SER A 54 -7.80 -17.50 3.83
C SER A 54 -8.02 -17.83 5.32
N ALA A 55 -7.73 -16.89 6.21
CA ALA A 55 -7.85 -17.08 7.66
C ALA A 55 -9.30 -17.30 8.11
N PHE A 56 -10.24 -16.49 7.61
CA PHE A 56 -11.65 -16.53 8.01
C PHE A 56 -12.52 -17.46 7.17
N LYS A 57 -11.97 -18.10 6.12
CA LYS A 57 -12.75 -18.98 5.22
C LYS A 57 -13.57 -20.04 5.94
N ARG A 58 -13.06 -20.53 7.08
CA ARG A 58 -13.69 -21.60 7.87
C ARG A 58 -14.42 -21.10 9.10
N SER A 59 -14.39 -19.81 9.40
CA SER A 59 -15.06 -19.26 10.56
C SER A 59 -16.57 -19.34 10.37
N ILE A 60 -17.25 -20.05 11.26
CA ILE A 60 -18.69 -20.33 11.17
C ILE A 60 -19.53 -19.49 12.14
N SER A 61 -18.89 -18.79 13.09
CA SER A 61 -19.57 -17.92 14.05
C SER A 61 -18.79 -16.64 14.35
N GLU A 62 -19.50 -15.62 14.84
CA GLU A 62 -18.87 -14.38 15.31
C GLU A 62 -17.86 -14.66 16.43
N ASP A 63 -18.19 -15.55 17.37
CA ASP A 63 -17.32 -15.89 18.50
C ASP A 63 -15.98 -16.50 18.04
N GLU A 64 -15.99 -17.30 16.98
CA GLU A 64 -14.77 -17.87 16.40
C GLU A 64 -13.90 -16.79 15.74
N ILE A 65 -14.52 -15.82 15.05
CA ILE A 65 -13.82 -14.65 14.50
C ILE A 65 -13.16 -13.87 15.63
N TYR A 66 -13.88 -13.55 16.70
CA TYR A 66 -13.33 -12.78 17.81
C TYR A 66 -12.22 -13.52 18.55
N SER A 67 -12.41 -14.81 18.80
CA SER A 67 -11.38 -15.65 19.43
C SER A 67 -10.09 -15.64 18.61
N THR A 68 -10.20 -15.79 17.29
CA THR A 68 -9.08 -15.74 16.35
C THR A 68 -8.38 -14.39 16.36
N VAL A 69 -9.14 -13.29 16.28
CA VAL A 69 -8.59 -11.93 16.31
C VAL A 69 -7.90 -11.63 17.64
N ASN A 70 -8.52 -12.00 18.77
CA ASN A 70 -7.93 -11.81 20.09
C ASN A 70 -6.61 -12.60 20.23
N ASP A 71 -6.57 -13.84 19.74
CA ASP A 71 -5.34 -14.64 19.72
C ASP A 71 -4.23 -13.95 18.91
N TRP A 72 -4.55 -13.40 17.74
CA TRP A 72 -3.58 -12.63 16.95
C TRP A 72 -3.08 -11.38 17.68
N VAL A 73 -3.98 -10.59 18.26
CA VAL A 73 -3.62 -9.38 19.01
C VAL A 73 -2.76 -9.70 20.24
N LEU A 74 -3.06 -10.79 20.95
CA LEU A 74 -2.27 -11.26 22.09
C LEU A 74 -0.87 -11.75 21.68
N LYS A 75 -0.74 -12.37 20.50
CA LYS A 75 0.54 -12.81 19.94
C LYS A 75 1.41 -11.66 19.42
N GLY A 76 0.83 -10.48 19.20
CA GLY A 76 1.53 -9.27 18.78
C GLY A 76 1.53 -9.07 17.27
N ASP A 77 2.54 -8.36 16.75
CA ASP A 77 2.60 -7.98 15.33
C ASP A 77 2.72 -9.21 14.41
N SER A 78 1.59 -9.56 13.78
CA SER A 78 1.49 -10.63 12.79
C SER A 78 1.03 -10.08 11.43
N ALA A 79 1.22 -10.88 10.38
CA ALA A 79 0.75 -10.53 9.04
C ALA A 79 -0.78 -10.38 9.01
N GLU A 80 -1.49 -11.16 9.82
CA GLU A 80 -2.94 -11.10 9.99
C GLU A 80 -3.37 -9.82 10.69
N VAL A 81 -2.70 -9.41 11.79
CA VAL A 81 -2.98 -8.13 12.47
C VAL A 81 -2.75 -6.95 11.53
N GLY A 82 -1.64 -6.93 10.79
CA GLY A 82 -1.34 -5.88 9.82
C GLY A 82 -2.33 -5.86 8.65
N SER A 83 -2.77 -7.03 8.18
CA SER A 83 -3.79 -7.16 7.13
C SER A 83 -5.15 -6.65 7.60
N LEU A 84 -5.52 -6.99 8.84
CA LEU A 84 -6.79 -6.60 9.43
C LEU A 84 -6.83 -5.09 9.71
N THR A 85 -5.72 -4.51 10.18
CA THR A 85 -5.55 -3.05 10.30
C THR A 85 -5.75 -2.38 8.94
N THR A 86 -5.06 -2.88 7.89
CA THR A 86 -5.17 -2.34 6.53
C THR A 86 -6.62 -2.35 6.03
N MET A 87 -7.37 -3.43 6.26
CA MET A 87 -8.78 -3.51 5.87
C MET A 87 -9.68 -2.57 6.69
N CYS A 88 -9.48 -2.52 8.01
CA CYS A 88 -10.26 -1.67 8.90
C CYS A 88 -10.09 -0.17 8.61
N ASP A 89 -8.91 0.25 8.15
CA ASP A 89 -8.63 1.65 7.82
C ASP A 89 -9.13 2.07 6.42
N ASN A 90 -9.18 1.14 5.47
CA ASN A 90 -9.53 1.45 4.08
C ASN A 90 -10.97 1.10 3.72
N ASN A 91 -11.39 -0.14 3.95
CA ASN A 91 -12.73 -0.61 3.59
C ASN A 91 -13.18 -1.80 4.46
N PRO A 92 -13.59 -1.56 5.72
CA PRO A 92 -13.97 -2.62 6.66
C PRO A 92 -15.15 -3.47 6.17
N SER A 93 -16.03 -2.89 5.34
CA SER A 93 -17.21 -3.59 4.80
C SER A 93 -16.85 -4.81 3.95
N VAL A 94 -15.63 -4.89 3.41
CA VAL A 94 -15.20 -6.03 2.59
C VAL A 94 -15.07 -7.33 3.40
N LEU A 95 -14.93 -7.23 4.72
CA LEU A 95 -14.82 -8.38 5.61
C LEU A 95 -16.05 -9.30 5.55
N VAL A 96 -17.25 -8.75 5.26
CA VAL A 96 -18.48 -9.55 5.06
C VAL A 96 -18.35 -10.58 3.92
N LYS A 97 -17.43 -10.35 2.97
CA LYS A 97 -17.19 -11.25 1.84
C LYS A 97 -16.27 -12.42 2.18
N MET A 98 -15.59 -12.37 3.33
CA MET A 98 -14.59 -13.36 3.74
C MET A 98 -15.23 -14.53 4.49
N SER A 99 -16.27 -14.27 5.26
CA SER A 99 -17.04 -15.28 5.99
C SER A 99 -18.48 -14.82 6.18
N PRO A 100 -19.47 -15.73 6.07
CA PRO A 100 -20.87 -15.42 6.43
C PRO A 100 -21.05 -15.08 7.92
N ALA A 101 -20.05 -15.36 8.76
CA ALA A 101 -20.07 -15.00 10.17
C ALA A 101 -19.78 -13.51 10.43
N PHE A 102 -19.30 -12.75 9.42
CA PHE A 102 -19.12 -11.31 9.57
C PHE A 102 -20.44 -10.56 9.38
N THR A 103 -20.92 -9.96 10.47
CA THR A 103 -21.98 -8.93 10.49
C THR A 103 -21.38 -7.53 10.62
N GLU A 104 -22.16 -6.49 10.31
CA GLU A 104 -21.73 -5.09 10.50
C GLU A 104 -21.29 -4.82 11.95
N THR A 105 -22.04 -5.32 12.92
CA THR A 105 -21.70 -5.21 14.35
C THR A 105 -20.40 -5.93 14.67
N SER A 106 -20.16 -7.09 14.06
CA SER A 106 -18.93 -7.84 14.29
C SER A 106 -17.69 -7.15 13.74
N ILE A 107 -17.81 -6.53 12.57
CA ILE A 107 -16.75 -5.77 11.92
C ILE A 107 -16.37 -4.57 12.78
N LEU A 108 -17.34 -3.83 13.29
CA LEU A 108 -17.07 -2.69 14.16
C LEU A 108 -16.28 -3.10 15.41
N ARG A 109 -16.70 -4.19 16.06
CA ARG A 109 -16.02 -4.69 17.26
C ARG A 109 -14.61 -5.22 16.96
N VAL A 110 -14.43 -5.95 15.87
CA VAL A 110 -13.10 -6.42 15.43
C VAL A 110 -12.18 -5.24 15.16
N CYS A 111 -12.62 -4.25 14.38
CA CYS A 111 -11.80 -3.09 14.06
C CYS A 111 -11.49 -2.21 15.28
N SER A 112 -12.39 -2.11 16.27
CA SER A 112 -12.09 -1.41 17.53
C SER A 112 -11.06 -2.14 18.39
N THR A 113 -10.94 -3.46 18.25
CA THR A 113 -10.00 -4.27 19.04
C THR A 113 -8.54 -4.05 18.59
N ILE A 114 -8.35 -3.60 17.34
CA ILE A 114 -7.03 -3.48 16.70
C ILE A 114 -6.54 -2.04 16.64
N LYS A 115 -7.46 -1.06 16.69
CA LYS A 115 -7.11 0.35 16.90
C LYS A 115 -6.54 0.54 18.31
N ARG A 116 -5.22 0.44 18.40
CA ARG A 116 -4.44 0.79 19.59
C ARG A 116 -4.15 2.29 19.62
#